data_AF-A0AA88DXB2-F1
#
_entry.id   AF-A0AA88DXB2-F1
#
_cell.length_a   1.000
_cell.length_b   1.000
_cell.length_c   1.000
_cell.angle_alpha   90.00
_cell.angle_beta   90.00
_cell.angle_gamma   90.00
#
_symmetry.space_group_name_H-M   'P 1'
#
loop_
_entity.id
_entity.type
_entity.pdbx_description
1 polymer ?
#
loop_
_entity_poly.entity_id
_entity_poly.type
_entity_poly.pdbx_seq_one_letter_code
_entity_poly.pdbx_strand_id
1 'polypeptide(L)'
;MSRLFITQLKNCTTCAAGQSQLRSAKIRVDELDEEKCVYNHSLIEGDALMDKLEYIYYDVKFEPTPEGGSKNKVISKFHTKDGVELNDDVKEELKARKDRALVIYKAVEAYLVQNPDAYA
;
A
#
# COMPACT_ATOMS: atom_id res chain seq x y z
N MET A 1 10.44 11.10 9.75
CA MET A 1 10.13 9.93 8.87
C MET A 1 8.64 9.76 8.56
N SER A 2 7.71 9.89 9.52
CA SER A 2 6.28 9.62 9.26
C SER A 2 5.56 10.63 8.35
N ARG A 3 5.94 11.91 8.41
CA ARG A 3 5.31 13.00 7.64
C ARG A 3 5.59 12.94 6.12
N LEU A 4 6.70 12.33 5.71
CA LEU A 4 7.12 12.31 4.31
C LEU A 4 6.62 11.10 3.51
N PHE A 5 6.35 9.95 4.14
CA PHE A 5 5.67 8.83 3.46
C PHE A 5 4.28 9.23 2.95
N ILE A 6 3.58 10.05 3.73
CA ILE A 6 2.21 10.54 3.45
C ILE A 6 2.19 11.52 2.26
N THR A 7 3.23 12.36 2.13
CA THR A 7 3.31 13.37 1.07
C THR A 7 3.67 12.75 -0.29
N GLN A 8 4.52 11.71 -0.32
CA GLN A 8 4.90 11.02 -1.57
C GLN A 8 3.79 10.15 -2.16
N LEU A 9 2.83 9.70 -1.33
CA LEU A 9 1.65 8.97 -1.81
C LEU A 9 0.68 9.84 -2.62
N LYS A 10 0.76 11.18 -2.50
CA LYS A 10 -0.02 12.10 -3.34
C LYS A 10 0.35 12.06 -4.84
N ASN A 11 1.53 11.53 -5.20
CA ASN A 11 2.07 11.64 -6.56
C ASN A 11 2.27 10.33 -7.36
N CYS A 12 2.00 9.12 -6.84
CA CYS A 12 2.01 7.92 -7.71
C CYS A 12 0.62 7.67 -8.33
N THR A 13 0.31 8.35 -9.44
CA THR A 13 -0.86 8.02 -10.27
C THR A 13 -0.56 6.94 -11.31
N THR A 14 0.67 6.43 -11.44
CA THR A 14 0.93 5.23 -12.25
C THR A 14 2.26 4.59 -11.85
N CYS A 15 2.20 3.54 -11.02
CA CYS A 15 3.38 2.76 -10.65
C CYS A 15 3.51 1.60 -11.65
N ALA A 16 4.08 1.88 -12.83
CA ALA A 16 4.45 0.85 -13.80
C ALA A 16 5.78 0.19 -13.39
N ALA A 17 5.72 -0.73 -12.43
CA ALA A 17 6.86 -1.59 -12.11
C ALA A 17 6.91 -2.74 -13.12
N GLY A 18 7.95 -2.72 -13.96
CA GLY A 18 8.23 -3.74 -14.96
C GLY A 18 8.20 -5.16 -14.37
N GLN A 19 7.63 -6.07 -15.17
CA GLN A 19 7.41 -7.51 -14.91
C GLN A 19 6.31 -7.88 -13.90
N SER A 20 5.29 -7.03 -13.71
CA SER A 20 4.05 -7.43 -13.03
C SER A 20 2.83 -7.21 -13.95
N GLN A 21 1.88 -8.16 -13.92
CA GLN A 21 0.61 -8.13 -14.67
C GLN A 21 -0.38 -7.06 -14.14
N LEU A 22 0.13 -5.92 -13.67
CA LEU A 22 -0.66 -4.79 -13.16
C LEU A 22 -0.28 -3.55 -13.96
N ARG A 23 -0.98 -3.34 -15.07
CA ARG A 23 -0.69 -2.24 -16.02
C ARG A 23 -1.21 -0.91 -15.51
N SER A 24 -2.29 -0.94 -14.74
CA SER A 24 -2.96 0.27 -14.27
C SER A 24 -3.61 0.07 -12.91
N ALA A 25 -3.70 1.17 -12.16
CA ALA A 25 -4.37 1.25 -10.87
C ALA A 25 -4.89 2.68 -10.68
N LYS A 26 -6.11 2.80 -10.16
CA LYS A 26 -6.69 4.07 -9.73
C LYS A 26 -6.92 4.01 -8.23
N ILE A 27 -6.26 4.94 -7.55
CA ILE A 27 -6.27 5.05 -6.10
C ILE A 27 -7.05 6.31 -5.73
N ARG A 28 -7.97 6.17 -4.79
CA ARG A 28 -8.64 7.29 -4.12
C ARG A 28 -8.06 7.43 -2.73
N VAL A 29 -7.62 8.63 -2.37
CA VAL A 29 -7.24 8.94 -0.99
C VAL A 29 -8.51 9.15 -0.18
N ASP A 30 -8.72 8.33 0.85
CA ASP A 30 -9.89 8.42 1.72
C ASP A 30 -9.60 9.24 2.97
N GLU A 31 -8.37 9.13 3.52
CA GLU A 31 -7.93 9.91 4.67
C GLU A 31 -6.43 10.21 4.56
N LEU A 32 -6.06 11.43 4.94
CA LEU A 32 -4.67 11.85 5.03
C LEU A 32 -4.49 12.70 6.28
N ASP A 33 -3.86 12.14 7.30
CA ASP A 33 -3.58 12.82 8.56
C ASP A 33 -2.08 12.77 8.84
N GLU A 34 -1.41 13.89 8.59
CA GLU A 34 0.03 14.03 8.81
C GLU A 34 0.42 14.01 10.29
N GLU A 35 -0.47 14.46 11.18
CA GLU A 35 -0.21 14.53 12.62
C GLU A 35 -0.34 13.15 13.24
N LYS A 36 -1.42 12.43 12.91
CA LYS A 36 -1.64 11.06 13.37
C LYS A 36 -0.88 10.01 12.58
N CYS A 37 -0.20 10.43 11.51
CA CYS A 37 0.56 9.58 10.61
C CYS A 37 -0.32 8.47 9.99
N VAL A 38 -1.51 8.84 9.55
CA VAL A 38 -2.52 7.97 8.95
C VAL A 38 -2.66 8.28 7.46
N TYR A 39 -2.69 7.24 6.64
CA TYR A 39 -2.96 7.31 5.21
C TYR A 39 -3.91 6.19 4.78
N ASN A 40 -5.18 6.53 4.64
CA ASN A 40 -6.18 5.58 4.20
C ASN A 40 -6.49 5.81 2.73
N HIS A 41 -6.53 4.73 1.95
CA HIS A 41 -6.80 4.82 0.53
C HIS A 41 -7.49 3.58 0.01
N SER A 42 -8.24 3.78 -1.06
CA SER A 42 -8.98 2.73 -1.76
C SER A 42 -8.44 2.55 -3.16
N LEU A 43 -8.11 1.31 -3.51
CA LEU A 43 -7.95 0.93 -4.90
C LEU A 43 -9.34 0.68 -5.49
N ILE A 44 -9.77 1.57 -6.38
CA ILE A 44 -11.13 1.58 -6.94
C ILE A 44 -11.20 1.08 -8.40
N GLU A 45 -10.07 1.13 -9.12
CA GLU A 45 -9.97 0.56 -10.47
C GLU A 45 -8.55 -0.01 -10.67
N GLY A 46 -8.42 -0.94 -11.60
CA GLY A 46 -7.13 -1.49 -12.04
C GLY A 46 -7.07 -3.01 -11.99
N ASP A 47 -6.06 -3.57 -12.66
CA ASP A 47 -5.86 -5.01 -12.84
C ASP A 47 -5.74 -5.75 -11.50
N ALA A 48 -5.39 -5.01 -10.43
CA ALA A 48 -5.28 -5.60 -9.11
C ALA A 48 -6.66 -5.94 -8.51
N LEU A 49 -7.78 -5.53 -9.09
CA LEU A 49 -9.09 -5.98 -8.63
C LEU A 49 -9.48 -7.38 -9.15
N MET A 50 -8.71 -7.95 -10.09
CA MET A 50 -8.88 -9.32 -10.63
C MET A 50 -10.28 -9.59 -11.20
N ASP A 51 -11.01 -8.53 -11.56
CA ASP A 51 -12.44 -8.52 -11.90
C ASP A 51 -13.38 -9.13 -10.83
N LYS A 52 -12.84 -9.56 -9.70
CA LYS A 52 -13.51 -10.22 -8.57
C LYS A 52 -13.83 -9.24 -7.44
N LEU A 53 -13.00 -8.22 -7.27
CA LEU A 53 -13.13 -7.21 -6.23
C LEU A 53 -13.80 -5.96 -6.79
N GLU A 54 -14.66 -5.33 -5.99
CA GLU A 54 -15.24 -4.02 -6.28
C GLU A 54 -14.23 -2.92 -5.92
N TYR A 55 -13.61 -3.01 -4.75
CA TYR A 55 -12.50 -2.17 -4.34
C TYR A 55 -11.69 -2.83 -3.22
N ILE A 56 -10.50 -2.29 -2.94
CA ILE A 56 -9.68 -2.68 -1.79
C ILE A 56 -9.43 -1.43 -0.97
N TYR A 57 -9.82 -1.47 0.30
CA TYR A 57 -9.53 -0.39 1.25
C TYR A 57 -8.29 -0.73 2.07
N TYR A 58 -7.38 0.24 2.19
CA TYR A 58 -6.17 0.12 2.97
C TYR A 58 -6.20 1.13 4.11
N ASP A 59 -6.10 0.63 5.33
CA ASP A 59 -5.86 1.42 6.54
C ASP A 59 -4.36 1.39 6.84
N VAL A 60 -3.68 2.54 6.72
CA VAL A 60 -2.23 2.62 6.96
C VAL A 60 -1.96 3.58 8.10
N LYS A 61 -1.29 3.08 9.13
CA LYS A 61 -0.88 3.87 10.29
C LYS A 61 0.59 3.64 10.62
N PHE A 62 1.31 4.73 10.86
CA PHE A 62 2.68 4.69 11.34
C PHE A 62 2.75 5.13 12.80
N GLU A 63 3.38 4.33 13.64
CA GLU A 63 3.57 4.62 15.06
C GLU A 63 5.07 4.71 15.36
N PRO A 64 5.55 5.76 16.06
CA PRO A 64 6.96 5.84 16.43
C PRO A 64 7.32 4.73 17.42
N THR A 65 8.57 4.23 17.35
CA THR A 65 9.09 3.26 18.32
C THR A 65 10.14 3.89 19.24
N PRO A 66 10.33 3.37 20.47
CA PRO A 66 11.32 3.90 21.40
C PRO A 66 12.76 3.91 20.86
N GLU A 67 13.07 3.03 19.91
CA GLU A 67 14.39 2.87 19.30
C GLU A 67 14.69 3.91 18.20
N GLY A 68 13.80 4.90 18.01
CA GLY A 68 13.95 5.95 16.99
C GLY A 68 13.46 5.55 15.59
N GLY A 69 12.77 4.40 15.48
CA GLY A 69 12.18 3.91 14.24
C GLY A 69 10.67 4.18 14.14
N SER A 70 10.01 3.48 13.21
CA SER A 70 8.55 3.49 13.09
C SER A 70 8.02 2.08 12.85
N LYS A 71 6.90 1.75 13.49
CA LYS A 71 6.11 0.57 13.21
C LYS A 71 4.98 0.93 12.25
N ASN A 72 4.99 0.33 11.07
CA ASN A 72 3.88 0.41 10.12
C ASN A 72 2.85 -0.68 10.43
N LYS A 73 1.58 -0.29 10.55
CA LYS A 73 0.44 -1.20 10.53
C LYS A 73 -0.40 -0.92 9.28
N VAL A 74 -0.53 -1.94 8.43
CA VAL A 74 -1.41 -1.95 7.26
C VAL A 74 -2.54 -2.95 7.48
N ILE A 75 -3.80 -2.51 7.36
CA ILE A 75 -4.96 -3.39 7.31
C ILE A 75 -5.58 -3.28 5.92
N SER A 76 -5.60 -4.38 5.18
CA SER A 76 -6.24 -4.47 3.86
C SER A 76 -7.62 -5.10 4.00
N LYS A 77 -8.67 -4.39 3.60
CA LYS A 77 -10.06 -4.86 3.56
C LYS A 77 -10.45 -5.07 2.09
N PHE A 78 -10.81 -6.30 1.76
CA PHE A 78 -11.15 -6.69 0.39
C PHE A 78 -12.67 -6.71 0.26
N HIS A 79 -13.20 -5.90 -0.66
CA HIS A 79 -14.62 -5.85 -0.95
C HIS A 79 -14.87 -6.57 -2.28
N THR A 80 -15.56 -7.71 -2.21
CA THR A 80 -15.89 -8.57 -3.35
C THR A 80 -17.14 -8.07 -4.05
N LYS A 81 -17.23 -8.31 -5.36
CA LYS A 81 -18.50 -8.16 -6.08
C LYS A 81 -19.52 -9.20 -5.60
N ASP A 82 -20.81 -8.92 -5.76
CA ASP A 82 -21.88 -9.83 -5.39
C ASP A 82 -21.72 -11.20 -6.07
N GLY A 83 -21.82 -12.28 -5.28
CA GLY A 83 -21.70 -13.65 -5.77
C GLY A 83 -20.27 -14.16 -5.98
N VAL A 84 -19.24 -13.38 -5.63
CA VAL A 84 -17.84 -13.83 -5.67
C VAL A 84 -17.44 -14.45 -4.33
N GLU A 85 -17.02 -15.71 -4.36
CA GLU A 85 -16.44 -16.38 -3.18
C GLU A 85 -14.93 -16.13 -3.07
N LEU A 86 -14.46 -15.91 -1.84
CA LEU A 86 -13.03 -15.88 -1.50
C LEU A 86 -12.47 -17.31 -1.43
N ASN A 87 -12.24 -17.89 -2.60
CA ASN A 87 -11.63 -19.20 -2.75
C ASN A 87 -10.11 -19.17 -2.45
N ASP A 88 -9.48 -20.33 -2.46
CA ASP A 88 -8.06 -20.45 -2.13
C ASP A 88 -7.14 -19.77 -3.15
N ASP A 89 -7.54 -19.74 -4.44
CA ASP A 89 -6.80 -19.03 -5.49
C ASP A 89 -6.70 -17.53 -5.18
N VAL A 90 -7.82 -16.91 -4.78
CA VAL A 90 -7.84 -15.49 -4.41
C VAL A 90 -6.95 -15.24 -3.20
N LYS A 91 -6.97 -16.13 -2.20
CA LYS A 91 -6.08 -16.00 -1.02
C LYS A 91 -4.61 -16.09 -1.40
N GLU A 92 -4.24 -16.98 -2.33
CA GLU A 92 -2.87 -17.13 -2.81
C GLU A 92 -2.40 -15.87 -3.55
N GLU A 93 -3.23 -15.31 -4.42
CA GLU A 93 -2.93 -14.04 -5.10
C GLU A 93 -2.76 -12.88 -4.12
N LEU A 94 -3.61 -12.79 -3.09
CA LEU A 94 -3.49 -11.77 -2.03
C LEU A 94 -2.20 -11.93 -1.22
N LYS A 95 -1.79 -13.17 -0.92
CA LYS A 95 -0.52 -13.46 -0.25
C LYS A 95 0.66 -13.04 -1.13
N ALA A 96 0.67 -13.45 -2.41
CA ALA A 96 1.72 -13.08 -3.34
C ALA A 96 1.87 -11.55 -3.48
N ARG A 97 0.76 -10.81 -3.47
CA ARG A 97 0.78 -9.34 -3.49
C ARG A 97 1.37 -8.75 -2.23
N LYS A 98 1.00 -9.27 -1.06
CA LYS A 98 1.58 -8.86 0.22
C LYS A 98 3.09 -9.08 0.22
N ASP A 99 3.56 -10.23 -0.26
CA ASP A 99 4.98 -10.56 -0.31
C ASP A 99 5.75 -9.62 -1.25
N ARG A 100 5.18 -9.28 -2.42
CA ARG A 100 5.76 -8.28 -3.33
C ARG A 100 5.84 -6.89 -2.68
N ALA A 101 4.78 -6.47 -2.00
CA ALA A 101 4.78 -5.19 -1.29
C ALA A 101 5.88 -5.15 -0.22
N LEU A 102 6.08 -6.25 0.52
CA LEU A 102 7.15 -6.36 1.52
C LEU A 102 8.55 -6.24 0.92
N VAL A 103 8.78 -6.78 -0.28
CA VAL A 103 10.07 -6.60 -0.99
C VAL A 103 10.32 -5.12 -1.30
N ILE A 104 9.30 -4.39 -1.78
CA ILE A 104 9.40 -2.96 -2.07
C ILE A 104 9.66 -2.18 -0.77
N TYR A 105 8.92 -2.47 0.31
CA TYR A 105 9.13 -1.81 1.60
C TYR A 105 10.57 -1.96 2.10
N LYS A 106 11.14 -3.17 2.03
CA LYS A 106 12.54 -3.41 2.43
C LYS A 106 13.54 -2.66 1.57
N ALA A 107 13.29 -2.55 0.26
CA ALA A 107 14.16 -1.78 -0.64
C ALA A 107 14.13 -0.27 -0.31
N VAL A 108 12.94 0.28 -0.04
CA VAL A 108 12.78 1.69 0.37
C VAL A 108 13.45 1.94 1.73
N GLU A 109 13.23 1.05 2.70
CA GLU A 109 13.88 1.12 4.02
C GLU A 109 15.41 1.12 3.89
N ALA A 110 15.98 0.18 3.12
CA ALA A 110 17.42 0.10 2.89
C ALA A 110 17.99 1.35 2.21
N TYR A 111 17.22 1.98 1.30
CA TYR A 111 17.61 3.22 0.66
C TYR A 111 17.62 4.40 1.65
N LEU A 112 16.55 4.55 2.45
CA LEU A 112 16.44 5.65 3.42
C LEU A 112 17.50 5.57 4.52
N VAL A 113 17.87 4.36 4.95
CA VAL A 113 18.96 4.15 5.93
C VAL A 113 20.32 4.65 5.38
N GLN A 114 20.56 4.47 4.08
CA GLN A 114 21.80 4.93 3.43
C GLN A 114 21.77 6.42 3.07
N ASN A 115 20.60 7.06 3.09
CA ASN A 115 20.40 8.44 2.65
C ASN A 115 19.60 9.21 3.71
N PRO A 116 20.18 9.54 4.88
CA PRO A 116 19.45 10.13 6.00
C PRO A 116 18.88 11.53 5.71
N ASP A 117 19.47 12.26 4.76
CA ASP A 117 18.98 13.56 4.32
C ASP A 117 17.87 13.45 3.26
N ALA A 118 17.67 12.28 2.67
CA ALA A 118 16.60 12.06 1.72
C ALA A 118 15.27 12.09 2.47
N TYR A 119 14.43 13.06 2.12
CA TYR A 119 13.13 13.27 2.75
C TYR A 119 13.24 13.63 4.26
N ALA A 120 14.24 14.41 4.65
CA ALA A 120 14.37 15.02 5.98
C ALA A 120 13.43 16.23 6.17
#